data_AF-A0A243W606-F1
#
_entry.id   AF-A0A243W606-F1
#
_cell.length_a   1.000
_cell.length_b   1.000
_cell.length_c   1.000
_cell.angle_alpha   90.00
_cell.angle_beta   90.00
_cell.angle_gamma   90.00
#
_symmetry.space_group_name_H-M   'P 1'
#
loop_
_entity.id
_entity.type
_entity.pdbx_description
1 polymer ?
#
loop_
_entity_poly.entity_id
_entity_poly.type
_entity_poly.pdbx_seq_one_letter_code
_entity_poly.pdbx_strand_id
1 'polypeptide(L)'
;MIANSILLGDALQQMEEATEGFTLRFVKASRTRKTGGKIEEWHNCRLSRPRHVKGKAKPEKRVPVPATSRQPSHYTNATRNITVGNSGQRRKVQIWLILSLNGQKVL
;
A
#
# COMPACT_ATOMS: atom_id res chain seq x y z
N MET A 1 19.92 17.56 -0.80
CA MET A 1 18.77 18.38 -0.35
C MET A 1 17.68 18.15 -1.39
N ILE A 2 16.64 17.37 -1.13
CA ILE A 2 15.42 17.76 -0.40
C ILE A 2 15.05 16.64 0.58
N ALA A 3 15.06 16.94 1.88
CA ALA A 3 14.57 16.03 2.92
C ALA A 3 13.07 16.25 3.13
N ASN A 4 12.27 16.12 2.07
CA ASN A 4 10.81 16.07 2.22
C ASN A 4 10.47 14.66 2.68
N SER A 5 10.23 14.54 3.98
CA SER A 5 9.77 13.31 4.61
C SER A 5 8.26 13.38 4.81
N ILE A 6 7.60 12.24 4.71
CA ILE A 6 6.16 12.08 4.82
C ILE A 6 5.86 10.94 5.78
N LEU A 7 4.82 11.09 6.61
CA LEU A 7 4.39 10.01 7.49
C LEU A 7 3.80 8.87 6.66
N LEU A 8 3.97 7.63 7.10
CA LEU A 8 3.36 6.48 6.43
C LEU A 8 1.85 6.63 6.20
N GLY A 9 1.12 7.24 7.14
CA GLY A 9 -0.31 7.51 6.99
C GLY A 9 -0.61 8.42 5.80
N ASP A 10 0.09 9.55 5.70
CA ASP A 10 -0.08 10.52 4.63
C ASP A 10 0.36 9.94 3.28
N ALA A 11 1.44 9.15 3.27
CA ALA A 11 1.88 8.45 2.07
C ALA A 11 0.81 7.48 1.55
N LEU A 12 0.16 6.73 2.45
CA LEU A 12 -0.93 5.82 2.08
C LEU A 12 -2.14 6.58 1.55
N GLN A 13 -2.49 7.71 2.16
CA GLN A 13 -3.58 8.57 1.67
C GLN A 13 -3.27 9.09 0.26
N GLN A 14 -2.05 9.57 0.01
CA GLN A 14 -1.62 9.99 -1.32
C GLN A 14 -1.68 8.85 -2.34
N MET A 15 -1.33 7.63 -1.96
CA MET A 15 -1.45 6.46 -2.86
C MET A 15 -2.91 6.14 -3.21
N GLU A 16 -3.87 6.43 -2.32
CA GLU A 16 -5.30 6.20 -2.54
C GLU A 16 -5.95 7.28 -3.41
N GLU A 17 -5.48 8.53 -3.28
CA GLU A 17 -5.93 9.71 -4.05
C GLU A 17 -5.24 9.84 -5.42
N ALA A 18 -4.03 9.29 -5.57
CA ALA A 18 -3.25 9.37 -6.80
C ALA A 18 -3.98 8.74 -8.00
N THR A 19 -4.44 9.60 -8.91
CA THR A 19 -5.16 9.20 -10.13
C THR A 19 -4.21 9.00 -11.32
N GLU A 20 -3.14 9.78 -11.39
CA GLU A 20 -2.18 9.77 -12.51
C GLU A 20 -1.14 8.64 -12.38
N GLY A 21 -0.96 8.10 -11.17
CA GLY A 21 0.04 7.09 -10.82
C GLY A 21 1.13 7.68 -9.94
N PHE A 22 1.88 6.83 -9.26
CA PHE A 22 2.93 7.24 -8.33
C PHE A 22 4.21 6.43 -8.53
N THR A 23 5.33 7.00 -8.10
CA THR A 23 6.62 6.30 -8.04
C THR A 23 6.82 5.77 -6.62
N LEU A 24 7.10 4.48 -6.50
CA LEU A 24 7.27 3.81 -5.23
C LEU A 24 8.65 3.16 -5.15
N ARG A 25 9.37 3.43 -4.07
CA ARG A 25 10.63 2.76 -3.74
C ARG A 25 10.46 1.94 -2.49
N PHE A 26 10.87 0.67 -2.53
CA PHE A 26 10.71 -0.25 -1.41
C PHE A 26 11.84 -1.28 -1.35
N VAL A 27 12.04 -1.88 -0.17
CA VAL A 27 13.03 -2.94 0.03
C VAL A 27 12.39 -4.30 -0.15
N LYS A 28 12.98 -5.15 -0.98
CA LYS A 28 12.59 -6.55 -1.07
C LYS A 28 13.39 -7.39 -0.08
N ALA A 29 12.95 -7.39 1.18
CA ALA A 29 13.54 -8.22 2.21
C ALA A 29 12.95 -9.64 2.17
N SER A 30 13.75 -10.64 1.74
CA SER A 30 13.39 -12.04 1.93
C SER A 30 13.74 -12.47 3.35
N ARG A 31 12.74 -12.52 4.25
CA ARG A 31 12.94 -12.93 5.66
C ARG A 31 13.54 -14.34 5.81
N THR A 32 13.23 -15.25 4.89
CA THR A 32 13.69 -16.65 4.94
C THR A 32 15.14 -16.81 4.52
N ARG A 33 15.58 -16.06 3.51
CA ARG A 33 16.93 -16.23 2.96
C ARG A 33 17.99 -15.35 3.64
N LYS A 34 17.61 -14.49 4.60
CA LYS A 34 18.45 -13.43 5.21
C LYS A 34 19.29 -12.66 4.17
N THR A 35 18.80 -12.64 2.94
CA THR A 35 19.42 -12.04 1.76
C THR A 35 18.28 -11.30 1.07
N GLY A 36 18.42 -9.98 0.95
CA GLY A 36 17.26 -9.16 0.61
C GLY A 36 17.44 -7.73 1.04
N GLY A 37 18.37 -7.05 0.39
CA GLY A 37 18.55 -5.61 0.45
C GLY A 37 18.40 -4.96 -0.92
N LYS A 38 17.78 -5.65 -1.89
CA LYS A 38 17.53 -5.04 -3.20
C LYS A 38 16.42 -4.01 -3.02
N ILE A 39 16.82 -2.75 -3.15
CA ILE A 39 15.90 -1.63 -3.25
C ILE A 39 15.40 -1.63 -4.69
N GLU A 40 14.11 -1.84 -4.86
CA GLU A 40 13.45 -1.71 -6.15
C GLU A 40 12.69 -0.39 -6.19
N GLU A 41 12.68 0.23 -7.37
CA GLU A 41 11.91 1.44 -7.65
C GLU A 41 10.96 1.14 -8.80
N TRP A 42 9.67 1.39 -8.57
CA TRP A 42 8.62 1.15 -9.56
C TRP A 42 7.96 2.47 -9.92
N HIS A 43 7.92 2.77 -11.22
CA HIS A 43 7.32 3.97 -11.77
C HIS A 43 5.90 3.70 -12.30
N ASN A 44 5.07 4.75 -12.34
CA ASN A 44 3.69 4.69 -12.84
C ASN A 44 2.86 3.59 -12.16
N CYS A 45 3.02 3.42 -10.85
CA CYS A 45 2.24 2.48 -10.06
C CYS A 45 0.85 3.03 -9.77
N ARG A 46 -0.14 2.15 -9.69
CA ARG A 46 -1.51 2.50 -9.26
C ARG A 46 -2.02 1.53 -8.22
N LEU A 47 -2.82 2.02 -7.29
CA LEU A 47 -3.42 1.15 -6.27
C LEU A 47 -4.47 0.26 -6.93
N SER A 48 -4.28 -1.06 -6.81
CA SER A 48 -5.18 -1.99 -7.45
C SER A 48 -6.43 -2.12 -6.58
N ARG A 49 -7.53 -1.49 -7.00
CA ARG A 49 -8.81 -1.67 -6.32
C ARG A 49 -9.37 -3.05 -6.67
N PRO A 50 -10.00 -3.77 -5.72
CA PRO A 50 -10.76 -4.94 -6.08
C PRO A 50 -11.80 -4.51 -7.12
N ARG A 51 -11.83 -5.19 -8.27
CA ARG A 51 -12.88 -4.97 -9.26
C ARG A 51 -14.17 -5.32 -8.54
N HIS A 52 -15.04 -4.33 -8.31
CA HIS A 52 -16.38 -4.61 -7.82
C HIS A 52 -17.04 -5.51 -8.87
N VAL A 53 -17.05 -6.82 -8.61
CA VAL A 53 -17.83 -7.76 -9.41
C VAL A 53 -19.27 -7.38 -9.11
N LYS A 54 -19.92 -6.66 -10.04
CA LYS A 54 -21.37 -6.42 -10.01
C LYS A 54 -22.04 -7.79 -9.89
N GLY A 55 -22.50 -8.15 -8.69
CA GLY A 55 -23.20 -9.44 -8.49
C GLY A 55 -23.09 -10.10 -7.12
N LYS A 56 -22.22 -9.66 -6.19
CA LYS A 56 -22.26 -10.21 -4.82
C LYS A 56 -23.16 -9.34 -3.93
N ALA A 57 -24.24 -9.94 -3.45
CA ALA A 57 -25.25 -9.34 -2.59
C ALA A 57 -24.60 -8.58 -1.43
N LYS A 58 -25.14 -7.39 -1.12
CA LYS A 58 -24.75 -6.61 0.05
C LYS A 58 -24.94 -7.48 1.30
N PRO A 59 -23.92 -7.69 2.14
CA PRO A 59 -24.18 -8.23 3.47
C PRO A 59 -25.07 -7.21 4.20
N GLU A 60 -26.16 -7.70 4.77
CA GLU A 60 -27.08 -6.90 5.59
C GLU A 60 -26.29 -6.16 6.68
N LYS A 61 -26.66 -4.90 6.92
CA LYS A 61 -26.05 -4.07 7.96
C LYS A 61 -26.20 -4.77 9.32
N ARG A 62 -25.13 -5.43 9.78
CA ARG A 62 -25.03 -5.84 11.18
C ARG A 62 -25.02 -4.58 12.04
N VAL A 63 -25.91 -4.56 13.04
CA VAL A 63 -25.98 -3.55 14.09
C VAL A 63 -24.59 -3.41 14.73
N PRO A 64 -24.06 -2.19 14.90
CA PRO A 64 -22.75 -2.00 15.50
C PRO A 64 -22.81 -2.41 16.98
N VAL A 65 -22.12 -3.49 17.32
CA VAL A 65 -21.82 -3.84 18.71
C VAL A 65 -20.77 -2.84 19.20
N PRO A 66 -20.92 -2.22 20.38
CA PRO A 66 -19.89 -1.33 20.92
C PRO A 66 -18.58 -2.12 21.08
N ALA A 67 -17.58 -1.75 20.29
CA ALA A 67 -16.28 -2.43 20.27
C ALA A 67 -15.49 -2.04 21.53
N THR A 68 -15.69 -2.77 22.62
CA THR A 68 -14.86 -2.67 23.83
C THR A 68 -13.57 -3.45 23.64
N SER A 69 -12.72 -3.00 22.71
CA SER A 69 -11.35 -3.48 22.57
C SER A 69 -10.63 -2.51 21.65
N ARG A 70 -9.40 -2.12 22.01
CA ARG A 70 -8.44 -1.53 21.06
C ARG A 70 -8.30 -2.55 19.94
N GLN A 71 -9.12 -2.48 18.89
CA GLN A 71 -8.88 -3.22 17.66
C GLN A 71 -7.71 -2.50 17.00
N PRO A 72 -6.47 -3.01 17.13
CA PRO A 72 -5.40 -2.43 16.39
C PRO A 72 -5.71 -2.84 14.95
N SER A 73 -5.98 -1.89 14.07
CA SER A 73 -6.18 -2.09 12.63
C SER A 73 -4.88 -2.55 11.93
N HIS A 74 -4.13 -3.43 12.60
CA HIS A 74 -2.81 -3.96 12.30
C HIS A 74 -2.78 -4.71 10.97
N TYR A 75 -3.92 -5.29 10.57
CA TYR A 75 -4.07 -6.03 9.32
C TYR A 75 -4.54 -5.17 8.15
N THR A 76 -5.34 -4.13 8.41
CA THR A 76 -5.88 -3.24 7.37
C THR A 76 -4.76 -2.56 6.57
N ASN A 77 -3.60 -2.42 7.20
CA ASN A 77 -2.46 -1.68 6.67
C ASN A 77 -1.32 -2.59 6.17
N ALA A 78 -1.27 -3.88 6.50
CA ALA A 78 -0.03 -4.65 6.33
C ALA A 78 0.48 -4.77 4.88
N THR A 79 -0.42 -4.95 3.89
CA THR A 79 -0.01 -5.08 2.47
C THR A 79 -0.97 -4.34 1.53
N ARG A 80 -0.43 -3.77 0.46
CA ARG A 80 -1.17 -3.11 -0.61
C ARG A 80 -0.88 -3.80 -1.94
N ASN A 81 -1.94 -4.07 -2.70
CA ASN A 81 -1.81 -4.57 -4.05
C ASN A 81 -1.73 -3.37 -4.99
N ILE A 82 -0.66 -3.30 -5.79
CA ILE A 82 -0.42 -2.24 -6.74
C ILE A 82 -0.22 -2.80 -8.14
N THR A 83 -0.70 -2.09 -9.13
CA THR A 83 -0.49 -2.39 -10.54
C THR A 83 0.74 -1.61 -11.00
N VAL A 84 1.71 -2.30 -11.59
CA VAL A 84 3.01 -1.71 -11.94
C VAL A 84 3.09 -1.38 -13.43
N GLY A 85 3.24 -0.09 -13.73
CA GLY A 85 3.39 0.44 -15.09
C GLY A 85 2.26 0.07 -16.05
N ASN A 86 2.55 0.16 -17.36
CA ASN A 86 1.59 -0.16 -18.43
C ASN A 86 1.35 -1.66 -18.59
N SER A 87 2.18 -2.50 -17.96
CA SER A 87 2.09 -3.97 -18.04
C SER A 87 0.81 -4.53 -17.42
N GLY A 88 0.15 -3.77 -16.54
CA GLY A 88 -1.03 -4.24 -15.82
C GLY A 88 -0.73 -5.30 -14.75
N GLN A 89 0.55 -5.64 -14.51
CA GLN A 89 0.90 -6.65 -13.52
C GLN A 89 0.58 -6.18 -12.09
N ARG A 90 -0.27 -6.94 -11.40
CA ARG A 90 -0.60 -6.74 -9.99
C ARG A 90 0.49 -7.36 -9.12
N ARG A 91 1.12 -6.55 -8.28
CA ARG A 91 2.13 -6.95 -7.30
C ARG A 91 1.69 -6.55 -5.90
N LYS A 92 2.09 -7.35 -4.91
CA LYS A 92 1.83 -7.07 -3.50
C LYS A 92 3.06 -6.41 -2.88
N VAL A 93 2.86 -5.29 -2.21
CA VAL A 93 3.89 -4.60 -1.43
C VAL A 93 3.46 -4.55 0.02
N GLN A 94 4.41 -4.80 0.92
CA GLN A 94 4.22 -4.64 2.35
C GLN A 94 4.56 -3.19 2.72
N ILE A 95 3.65 -2.48 3.40
CA ILE A 95 3.80 -1.03 3.59
C ILE A 95 5.03 -0.66 4.42
N TRP A 96 5.43 -1.54 5.34
CA TRP A 96 6.62 -1.37 6.20
C TRP A 96 7.94 -1.43 5.44
N LEU A 97 7.90 -1.90 4.20
CA LEU A 97 9.09 -2.00 3.35
C LEU A 97 9.21 -0.80 2.40
N ILE A 98 8.25 0.13 2.43
CA ILE A 98 8.29 1.35 1.62
C ILE A 98 9.34 2.30 2.20
N LEU A 99 10.23 2.78 1.34
CA LEU A 99 11.27 3.74 1.68
C LEU A 99 10.91 5.16 1.23
N SER A 100 10.31 5.29 0.05
CA SER A 100 9.90 6.58 -0.48
C SER A 100 8.70 6.48 -1.43
N LEU A 101 7.89 7.52 -1.45
CA LEU A 101 6.78 7.73 -2.37
C LEU A 101 7.01 9.06 -3.11
N ASN A 102 6.98 9.06 -4.44
CA ASN A 102 7.18 10.25 -5.28
C ASN A 102 8.45 11.06 -4.91
N GLY A 103 9.51 10.37 -4.51
CA GLY A 103 10.78 10.99 -4.07
C GLY A 103 10.78 11.49 -2.61
N GLN A 104 9.65 11.43 -1.89
CA GLN A 104 9.56 11.78 -0.47
C GLN A 104 9.85 10.57 0.40
N LYS A 105 10.70 10.73 1.42
CA LYS A 105 11.06 9.63 2.34
C LYS A 105 9.90 9.30 3.27
N VAL A 106 9.51 8.03 3.34
CA VAL A 106 8.46 7.59 4.27
C VAL A 106 9.07 7.34 5.66
N LEU A 107 8.41 7.87 6.69
CA LEU A 107 8.74 7.68 8.12
C LEU A 107 7.72 6.79 8.82
#